data_AF-A0A9E2PU25-F1
#
_entry.id   AF-A0A9E2PU25-F1
#
_cell.length_a   1.000
_cell.length_b   1.000
_cell.length_c   1.000
_cell.angle_alpha   90.00
_cell.angle_beta   90.00
_cell.angle_gamma   90.00
#
_symmetry.space_group_name_H-M   'P 1'
#
loop_
_entity.id
_entity.type
_entity.pdbx_description
1 polymer ?
#
loop_
_entity_poly.entity_id
_entity_poly.type
_entity_poly.pdbx_seq_one_letter_code
_entity_poly.pdbx_strand_id
1 'polypeptide(L)'
;MKEYEEIMQLKGLPNVGQLVRSKKYNTIWRIMEKRETWRSLGEDPKTKEPRWNYAIFLSFWRVQLGVEPGRGKTMGFLYGLKDNTFEENWVIVS
;
A
#
# COMPACT_ATOMS: atom_id res chain seq x y z
N MET A 1 -11.83 13.19 0.31
CA MET A 1 -10.69 13.94 -0.27
C MET A 1 -9.64 14.32 0.76
N LYS A 2 -9.95 15.04 1.86
CA LYS A 2 -8.92 15.42 2.86
C LYS A 2 -8.11 14.24 3.42
N GLU A 3 -8.76 13.16 3.85
CA GLU A 3 -8.05 11.99 4.43
C GLU A 3 -7.16 11.27 3.40
N TYR A 4 -7.55 11.23 2.13
CA TYR A 4 -6.72 10.63 1.08
C TYR A 4 -5.44 11.41 0.85
N GLU A 5 -5.55 12.73 0.68
CA GLU A 5 -4.39 13.61 0.51
C GLU A 5 -3.48 13.56 1.73
N GLU A 6 -4.06 13.53 2.93
CA GLU A 6 -3.33 13.41 4.18
C GLU A 6 -2.55 12.08 4.27
N ILE A 7 -3.17 10.94 3.97
CA ILE A 7 -2.46 9.65 3.94
C ILE A 7 -1.38 9.66 2.86
N MET A 8 -1.68 10.15 1.65
CA MET A 8 -0.70 10.24 0.56
C MET A 8 0.54 11.03 0.97
N GLN A 9 0.36 12.19 1.60
CA GLN A 9 1.45 13.06 2.04
C GLN A 9 2.21 12.48 3.23
N LEU A 10 1.50 12.13 4.32
CA LEU A 10 2.14 11.68 5.55
C LEU A 10 2.80 10.30 5.43
N LYS A 11 2.29 9.44 4.53
CA LYS A 11 2.85 8.10 4.33
C LYS A 11 3.82 8.02 3.16
N GLY A 12 3.96 9.08 2.36
CA GLY A 12 4.86 9.12 1.21
C GLY A 12 4.54 8.04 0.18
N LEU A 13 3.24 7.81 -0.09
CA LEU A 13 2.82 6.70 -0.95
C LEU A 13 3.19 6.98 -2.42
N PRO A 14 3.62 5.96 -3.18
CA PRO A 14 3.95 6.10 -4.58
C PRO A 14 2.71 6.28 -5.47
N ASN A 15 2.96 6.63 -6.72
CA ASN A 15 1.97 6.64 -7.79
C ASN A 15 1.90 5.29 -8.52
N VAL A 16 0.76 5.05 -9.15
CA VAL A 16 0.57 3.88 -10.01
C VAL A 16 1.57 3.92 -11.16
N GLY A 17 2.13 2.77 -11.50
CA GLY A 17 3.14 2.59 -12.54
C GLY A 17 4.59 2.68 -12.05
N GLN A 18 4.84 3.33 -10.89
CA GLN A 18 6.19 3.49 -10.35
C GLN A 18 6.83 2.16 -9.94
N LEU A 19 8.16 2.11 -10.03
CA LEU A 19 8.96 0.99 -9.56
C LEU A 19 9.46 1.27 -8.15
N VAL A 20 9.35 0.26 -7.30
CA VAL A 20 9.75 0.33 -5.90
C VAL A 20 10.58 -0.89 -5.54
N ARG A 21 11.55 -0.70 -4.65
CA ARG A 21 12.44 -1.75 -4.18
C ARG A 21 12.13 -2.07 -2.72
N SER A 22 11.91 -3.34 -2.43
CA SER A 22 11.79 -3.81 -1.04
C SER A 22 13.14 -3.65 -0.34
N LYS A 23 13.17 -2.92 0.77
CA LYS A 23 14.39 -2.76 1.60
C LYS A 23 14.83 -4.10 2.20
N LYS A 24 13.87 -4.93 2.62
CA LYS A 24 14.14 -6.22 3.27
C LYS A 24 14.68 -7.28 2.31
N TYR A 25 14.13 -7.38 1.11
CA TYR A 25 14.43 -8.49 0.18
C TYR A 25 15.16 -8.07 -1.09
N ASN A 26 15.43 -6.77 -1.26
CA ASN A 26 16.07 -6.20 -2.45
C ASN A 26 15.38 -6.60 -3.78
N THR A 27 14.06 -6.78 -3.75
CA THR A 27 13.24 -7.14 -4.93
C THR A 27 12.55 -5.91 -5.50
N ILE A 28 12.39 -5.85 -6.83
CA ILE A 28 11.71 -4.75 -7.53
C ILE A 28 10.25 -5.11 -7.80
N TRP A 29 9.38 -4.12 -7.59
CA TRP A 29 7.94 -4.24 -7.74
C TRP A 29 7.38 -3.03 -8.45
N ARG A 30 6.36 -3.21 -9.29
CA ARG A 30 5.59 -2.15 -9.90
C ARG A 30 4.31 -1.91 -9.12
N ILE A 31 3.97 -0.66 -8.86
CA ILE A 31 2.66 -0.29 -8.32
C ILE A 31 1.61 -0.44 -9.42
N MET A 32 0.62 -1.31 -9.21
CA MET A 32 -0.38 -1.64 -10.22
C MET A 32 -1.71 -0.93 -9.98
N GLU A 33 -2.13 -0.83 -8.73
CA GLU A 33 -3.38 -0.20 -8.33
C GLU A 33 -3.15 0.63 -7.08
N LYS A 34 -3.88 1.73 -7.01
CA LYS A 34 -4.06 2.54 -5.81
C LYS A 34 -5.54 2.86 -5.68
N ARG A 35 -6.17 2.45 -4.58
CA ARG A 35 -7.58 2.77 -4.33
C ARG A 35 -7.86 3.05 -2.85
N GLU A 36 -8.91 3.79 -2.62
CA GLU A 36 -9.44 4.10 -1.29
C GLU A 36 -10.26 2.91 -0.77
N THR A 37 -10.16 2.63 0.52
CA THR A 37 -10.90 1.54 1.15
C THR A 37 -11.10 1.77 2.65
N TRP A 38 -12.01 1.00 3.23
CA TRP A 38 -12.29 0.98 4.67
C TRP A 38 -11.79 -0.33 5.25
N ARG A 39 -10.83 -0.27 6.17
CA ARG A 39 -10.32 -1.42 6.89
C ARG A 39 -11.11 -1.61 8.19
N SER A 40 -11.60 -2.82 8.42
CA SER A 40 -12.23 -3.18 9.70
C SER A 40 -11.18 -3.23 10.80
N LEU A 41 -11.49 -2.60 11.93
CA LEU A 41 -10.72 -2.68 13.18
C LEU A 41 -11.38 -3.63 14.20
N GLY A 42 -12.35 -4.43 13.73
CA GLY A 42 -13.22 -5.21 14.60
C GLY A 42 -14.18 -4.34 15.39
N GLU A 43 -14.80 -4.93 16.41
CA GLU A 43 -15.75 -4.24 17.27
C GLU A 43 -15.05 -3.41 18.36
N ASP A 44 -15.70 -2.33 18.79
CA ASP A 44 -15.31 -1.64 20.00
C ASP A 44 -15.52 -2.56 21.22
N PRO A 45 -14.53 -2.74 22.10
CA PRO A 45 -14.67 -3.62 23.27
C PRO A 45 -15.83 -3.24 24.19
N LYS A 46 -16.19 -1.95 24.27
CA LYS A 46 -17.23 -1.41 25.16
C LYS A 46 -18.59 -1.37 24.49
N THR A 47 -18.70 -0.80 23.29
CA THR A 47 -20.00 -0.59 22.63
C THR A 47 -20.42 -1.76 21.74
N LYS A 48 -19.48 -2.66 21.41
CA LYS A 48 -19.66 -3.74 20.41
C LYS A 48 -19.97 -3.24 19.00
N GLU A 49 -19.82 -1.94 18.75
CA GLU A 49 -20.04 -1.38 17.42
C GLU A 49 -18.85 -1.65 16.50
N PRO A 50 -19.08 -1.93 15.20
CA PRO A 50 -18.00 -2.16 14.26
C PRO A 50 -17.22 -0.87 14.01
N ARG A 51 -15.91 -0.94 14.16
CA ARG A 51 -15.01 0.18 13.90
C ARG A 51 -14.32 0.00 12.56
N TRP A 52 -14.21 1.10 11.83
CA TRP A 52 -13.56 1.15 10.53
C TRP A 52 -12.54 2.27 10.52
N ASN A 53 -11.47 2.10 9.76
CA ASN A 53 -10.55 3.18 9.46
C ASN A 53 -10.37 3.33 7.96
N TYR A 54 -10.25 4.59 7.55
CA TYR A 54 -9.86 4.92 6.19
C TYR A 54 -8.44 4.42 5.89
N ALA A 55 -8.25 3.87 4.71
CA ALA A 55 -6.95 3.39 4.24
C ALA A 55 -6.83 3.47 2.71
N ILE A 56 -5.59 3.54 2.24
CA ILE A 56 -5.25 3.41 0.83
C ILE A 56 -4.67 2.01 0.62
N PHE A 57 -5.28 1.27 -0.31
CA PHE A 57 -4.76 0.00 -0.77
C PHE A 57 -3.80 0.22 -1.94
N LEU A 58 -2.61 -0.37 -1.86
CA LEU A 58 -1.66 -0.47 -2.95
C LEU A 58 -1.50 -1.93 -3.36
N SER A 59 -1.62 -2.21 -4.65
CA SER A 59 -1.24 -3.50 -5.21
C SER A 59 0.10 -3.41 -5.94
N PHE A 60 0.87 -4.47 -5.81
CA PHE A 60 2.24 -4.57 -6.30
C PHE A 60 2.34 -5.79 -7.19
N TRP A 61 3.12 -5.67 -8.26
CA TRP A 61 3.48 -6.77 -9.12
C TRP A 61 4.99 -6.92 -9.18
N ARG A 62 5.50 -8.13 -8.96
CA ARG A 62 6.95 -8.36 -8.92
C ARG A 62 7.54 -8.23 -10.31
N VAL A 63 8.56 -7.39 -10.45
CA VAL A 63 9.33 -7.30 -11.69
C VAL A 63 10.41 -8.37 -11.68
N GLN A 64 10.41 -9.23 -12.68
CA GLN A 64 11.39 -10.29 -12.87
C GLN A 64 11.80 -10.37 -14.34
N LEU A 65 13.08 -10.62 -14.61
CA LEU A 65 13.56 -10.81 -15.96
C LEU A 65 12.87 -12.01 -16.62
N GLY A 66 12.40 -11.85 -17.85
CA GLY A 66 11.73 -12.90 -18.61
C GLY A 66 10.29 -13.21 -18.19
N VAL A 67 9.71 -12.45 -17.25
CA VAL A 67 8.30 -12.56 -16.87
C VAL A 67 7.51 -11.40 -17.47
N GLU A 68 6.53 -11.73 -18.32
CA GLU A 68 5.65 -10.75 -18.93
C GLU A 68 4.75 -10.05 -17.89
N PRO A 69 4.41 -8.77 -18.12
CA PRO A 69 3.40 -8.07 -17.32
C PRO A 69 2.10 -8.88 -17.19
N GLY A 70 1.55 -8.95 -15.97
CA GLY A 70 0.34 -9.71 -15.69
C GLY A 70 0.56 -11.19 -15.31
N ARG A 71 1.79 -11.69 -15.39
CA ARG A 71 2.18 -13.02 -14.86
C ARG A 71 3.12 -12.89 -13.67
N GLY A 72 3.05 -13.80 -12.72
CA GLY A 72 3.95 -13.82 -11.55
C GLY A 72 3.31 -13.33 -10.24
N LYS A 73 4.15 -13.00 -9.26
CA LYS A 73 3.70 -12.74 -7.89
C LYS A 73 3.13 -11.32 -7.74
N THR A 74 1.92 -11.23 -7.21
CA THR A 74 1.33 -9.99 -6.72
C THR A 74 1.33 -9.93 -5.19
N MET A 75 1.23 -8.73 -4.64
CA MET A 75 0.94 -8.53 -3.22
C MET A 75 0.16 -7.23 -3.02
N GLY A 76 -0.46 -7.07 -1.87
CA GLY A 76 -1.20 -5.86 -1.52
C GLY A 76 -0.90 -5.42 -0.09
N PHE A 77 -0.86 -4.11 0.11
CA PHE A 77 -0.73 -3.49 1.44
C PHE A 77 -1.77 -2.39 1.61
N LEU A 78 -2.21 -2.22 2.86
CA LEU A 78 -3.07 -1.14 3.29
C LEU A 78 -2.25 -0.12 4.07
N TYR A 79 -2.48 1.15 3.80
CA TYR A 79 -1.88 2.28 4.50
C TYR A 79 -2.99 3.18 5.03
N GLY A 80 -3.21 3.14 6.34
CA GLY A 80 -4.01 4.11 7.09
C GLY A 80 -3.12 5.11 7.84
N LEU A 81 -3.73 6.15 8.43
CA LEU A 81 -3.00 7.20 9.14
C LEU A 81 -2.13 6.70 10.32
N LYS A 82 -2.52 5.60 10.95
CA LYS A 82 -1.80 5.02 12.10
C LYS A 82 -0.77 3.95 11.72
N ASP A 83 -0.71 3.58 10.44
CA ASP A 83 0.25 2.58 9.96
C ASP A 83 1.62 3.24 9.73
N ASN A 84 2.65 2.42 9.55
CA ASN A 84 4.00 2.87 9.21
C ASN A 84 4.07 3.58 7.84
N THR A 85 5.13 4.34 7.61
CA THR A 85 5.31 5.03 6.32
C THR A 85 5.74 4.06 5.22
N PHE A 86 5.53 4.44 3.96
CA PHE A 86 5.95 3.65 2.81
C PHE A 86 7.46 3.44 2.80
N GLU A 87 8.19 4.53 3.08
CA GLU A 87 9.65 4.54 3.04
C GLU A 87 10.29 3.62 4.07
N GLU A 88 9.63 3.24 5.17
CA GLU A 88 10.21 2.28 6.12
C GLU A 88 10.51 0.92 5.47
N ASN A 89 9.69 0.51 4.48
CA ASN A 89 9.79 -0.81 3.85
C ASN A 89 10.27 -0.76 2.40
N TRP A 90 10.14 0.39 1.75
CA TRP A 90 10.30 0.54 0.31
C TRP A 90 11.17 1.73 -0.07
N VAL A 91 11.76 1.67 -1.26
CA VAL A 91 12.44 2.80 -1.90
C VAL A 91 11.84 2.98 -3.29
N ILE A 92 11.40 4.20 -3.62
CA ILE A 92 10.96 4.53 -4.98
C ILE A 92 12.19 4.61 -5.89
N VAL A 93 12.15 3.90 -7.02
CA VAL A 93 13.26 3.76 -7.96
C VAL A 93 13.03 4.59 -9.22
N SER A 94 11.78 4.65 -9.70
CA SER A 94 11.34 5.46 -10.85
C SER A 94 9.84 5.72 -10.76
#